data_AF-A0A7L4AEZ6-F1
#
_entry.id   AF-A0A7L4AEZ6-F1
#
_cell.length_a   1.000
_cell.length_b   1.000
_cell.length_c   1.000
_cell.angle_alpha   90.00
_cell.angle_beta   90.00
_cell.angle_gamma   90.00
#
_symmetry.space_group_name_H-M   'P 1'
#
loop_
_entity.id
_entity.type
_entity.pdbx_description
1 polymer ?
#
loop_
_entity_poly.entity_id
_entity_poly.type
_entity_poly.pdbx_seq_one_letter_code
_entity_poly.pdbx_strand_id
1 'polypeptide(L)'
;RAALDRAAVLLRIKRDVNRLDNVWGVGGGQRPVKHLVKEMNLLLREYLLSGEVSEAEHCLRELEVPHFHHELVYEAVVMVLEGSGEGPVAMMVTLLKVLWETGLVTLDQMNRGFQRVYEELGDISLDVPLAHSLLERLVELCFDRGIITRALRDACPAR
;
A
#
# COMPACT_ATOMS: atom_id res chain seq x y z
N ARG A 1 -2.29 28.24 28.20
CA ARG A 1 -2.21 27.09 29.14
C ARG A 1 -2.27 25.75 28.39
N ALA A 2 -3.18 25.57 27.42
CA ALA A 2 -3.29 24.35 26.61
C ALA A 2 -1.97 23.74 26.09
N ALA A 3 -1.01 24.55 25.61
CA ALA A 3 0.30 24.05 25.17
C ALA A 3 1.15 23.44 26.31
N LEU A 4 1.12 24.05 27.50
CA LEU A 4 1.80 23.54 28.70
C LEU A 4 1.11 22.26 29.21
N ASP A 5 -0.23 22.22 29.14
CA ASP A 5 -1.01 21.05 29.54
C ASP A 5 -0.71 19.85 28.62
N ARG A 6 -0.63 20.08 27.30
CA ARG A 6 -0.24 19.06 26.32
C ARG A 6 1.20 18.57 26.55
N ALA A 7 2.14 19.48 26.79
CA ALA A 7 3.53 19.13 27.10
C ALA A 7 3.63 18.29 28.38
N ALA A 8 2.88 18.66 29.43
CA ALA A 8 2.86 17.93 30.70
C ALA A 8 2.29 16.51 30.54
N VAL A 9 1.27 16.32 29.71
CA VAL A 9 0.73 14.99 29.37
C VAL A 9 1.77 14.16 28.63
N LEU A 10 2.40 14.71 27.58
CA LEU A 10 3.40 13.99 26.78
C LEU A 10 4.61 13.55 27.61
N LEU A 11 5.07 14.40 28.55
CA LEU A 11 6.18 14.09 29.46
C LEU A 11 5.83 13.06 30.54
N ARG A 12 4.53 12.86 30.85
CA ARG A 12 4.05 11.90 31.86
C ARG A 12 3.84 10.48 31.32
N ILE A 13 3.72 10.32 30.01
CA ILE A 13 3.59 9.00 29.38
C ILE A 13 4.91 8.24 29.60
N LYS A 14 4.83 7.00 30.10
CA LYS A 14 6.01 6.17 30.42
C LYS A 14 6.96 6.09 29.23
N ARG A 15 8.28 6.17 29.50
CA ARG A 15 9.36 6.09 28.50
C ARG A 15 9.27 4.86 27.58
N ASP A 16 8.66 3.77 28.04
CA ASP A 16 8.47 2.56 27.25
C ASP A 16 7.36 2.68 26.19
N VAL A 17 6.45 3.65 26.33
CA VAL A 17 5.28 3.84 25.45
C VAL A 17 5.52 4.94 24.40
N ASN A 18 6.25 5.99 24.77
CA ASN A 18 6.67 7.03 23.82
C ASN A 18 8.16 6.90 23.55
N ARG A 19 8.50 6.27 22.43
CA ARG A 19 9.84 6.44 21.87
C ARG A 19 9.96 7.91 21.44
N LEU A 20 10.90 8.65 22.03
CA LEU A 20 11.12 10.09 21.79
C LEU A 20 11.37 10.42 20.31
N ASP A 21 11.73 9.42 19.52
CA ASP A 21 11.90 9.48 18.07
C ASP A 21 10.59 9.76 17.30
N ASN A 22 9.41 9.61 17.92
CA ASN A 22 8.11 9.80 17.25
C ASN A 22 7.42 11.14 17.57
N VAL A 23 8.03 11.98 18.41
CA VAL A 23 7.45 13.29 18.82
C VAL A 23 7.28 14.25 17.63
N TRP A 24 8.09 14.09 16.59
CA TRP A 24 8.09 14.92 15.40
C TRP A 24 7.32 14.32 14.21
N GLY A 25 6.51 13.29 14.45
CA GLY A 25 5.78 12.53 13.42
C GLY A 25 6.41 11.16 13.18
N VAL A 26 5.61 10.18 12.72
CA VAL A 26 6.05 8.79 12.46
C VAL A 26 6.45 8.54 10.99
N GLY A 27 6.18 9.50 10.11
CA GLY A 27 6.52 9.44 8.69
C GLY A 27 7.89 10.03 8.31
N GLY A 28 8.09 10.17 7.01
CA GLY A 28 9.23 10.83 6.37
C GLY A 28 10.32 9.87 5.90
N GLY A 29 11.03 10.28 4.84
CA GLY A 29 12.09 9.47 4.20
C GLY A 29 13.33 9.18 5.05
N GLN A 30 13.40 9.72 6.27
CA GLN A 30 14.45 9.38 7.25
C GLN A 30 14.12 8.10 8.04
N ARG A 31 12.89 7.59 7.93
CA ARG A 31 12.48 6.34 8.56
C ARG A 31 13.15 5.16 7.84
N PRO A 32 13.55 4.10 8.57
CA PRO A 32 14.09 2.90 7.93
C PRO A 32 13.09 2.31 6.94
N VAL A 33 13.54 1.87 5.77
CA VAL A 33 12.67 1.26 4.74
C VAL A 33 11.82 0.14 5.32
N LYS A 34 12.43 -0.74 6.14
CA LYS A 34 11.71 -1.84 6.83
C LYS A 34 10.53 -1.36 7.68
N HIS A 35 10.64 -0.17 8.28
CA HIS A 35 9.54 0.44 9.02
C HIS A 35 8.43 0.89 8.07
N LEU A 36 8.77 1.60 6.99
CA LEU A 36 7.79 2.07 6.00
C LEU A 36 7.01 0.90 5.37
N VAL A 37 7.71 -0.16 4.96
CA VAL A 37 7.09 -1.38 4.42
C VAL A 37 6.12 -2.01 5.43
N LYS A 38 6.51 -2.03 6.71
CA LYS A 38 5.65 -2.55 7.79
C LYS A 38 4.38 -1.70 7.94
N GLU A 39 4.50 -0.38 7.96
CA GLU A 39 3.34 0.51 8.09
C GLU A 39 2.41 0.42 6.86
N MET A 40 2.96 0.29 5.65
CA MET A 40 2.16 0.03 4.43
C MET A 40 1.42 -1.30 4.51
N ASN A 41 2.08 -2.35 5.01
CA ASN A 41 1.45 -3.65 5.24
C ASN A 41 0.31 -3.58 6.27
N LEU A 42 0.50 -2.83 7.37
CA LEU A 42 -0.52 -2.63 8.39
C LEU A 42 -1.73 -1.89 7.81
N LEU A 43 -1.49 -0.77 7.11
CA LEU A 43 -2.51 0.00 6.40
C LEU A 43 -3.36 -0.89 5.48
N LEU A 44 -2.74 -1.69 4.61
CA LEU A 44 -3.45 -2.55 3.67
C LEU A 44 -4.29 -3.62 4.39
N ARG A 45 -3.76 -4.21 5.46
CA ARG A 45 -4.49 -5.21 6.25
C ARG A 45 -5.65 -4.59 7.01
N GLU A 46 -5.47 -3.42 7.61
CA GLU A 46 -6.53 -2.68 8.28
C GLU A 46 -7.63 -2.27 7.30
N TYR A 47 -7.26 -1.87 6.08
CA TYR A 47 -8.22 -1.60 5.02
C TYR A 47 -9.03 -2.85 4.64
N LEU A 48 -8.40 -4.01 4.48
CA LEU A 48 -9.12 -5.25 4.16
C LEU A 48 -10.10 -5.68 5.26
N LEU A 49 -9.85 -5.29 6.52
CA LEU A 49 -10.73 -5.59 7.65
C LEU A 49 -11.85 -4.56 7.83
N SER A 50 -11.55 -3.28 7.60
CA SER A 50 -12.47 -2.17 7.88
C SER A 50 -13.29 -1.75 6.66
N GLY A 51 -12.71 -1.80 5.45
CA GLY A 51 -13.25 -1.22 4.24
C GLY A 51 -13.15 0.31 4.16
N GLU A 52 -12.52 0.97 5.15
CA GLU A 52 -12.47 2.43 5.26
C GLU A 52 -11.38 3.03 4.36
N VAL A 53 -11.76 3.44 3.15
CA VAL A 53 -10.83 4.02 2.16
C VAL A 53 -10.21 5.33 2.66
N SER A 54 -11.00 6.19 3.31
CA SER A 54 -10.53 7.48 3.82
C SER A 54 -9.41 7.33 4.84
N GLU A 55 -9.48 6.31 5.68
CA GLU A 55 -8.43 5.99 6.66
C GLU A 55 -7.17 5.50 5.96
N ALA A 56 -7.31 4.59 4.99
CA ALA A 56 -6.17 4.12 4.20
C ALA A 56 -5.45 5.27 3.48
N GLU A 57 -6.19 6.22 2.89
CA GLU A 57 -5.57 7.42 2.30
C GLU A 57 -4.89 8.30 3.35
N HIS A 58 -5.49 8.46 4.52
CA HIS A 58 -4.94 9.24 5.62
C HIS A 58 -3.61 8.65 6.08
N CYS A 59 -3.57 7.35 6.40
CA CYS A 59 -2.36 6.63 6.80
C CYS A 59 -1.26 6.76 5.74
N LEU A 60 -1.59 6.61 4.45
CA LEU A 60 -0.59 6.75 3.37
C LEU A 60 0.01 8.16 3.32
N ARG A 61 -0.81 9.20 3.51
CA ARG A 61 -0.33 10.61 3.56
C ARG A 61 0.59 10.84 4.76
N GLU A 62 0.28 10.27 5.93
CA GLU A 62 1.09 10.41 7.13
C GLU A 62 2.48 9.75 7.02
N LEU A 63 2.67 8.81 6.09
CA LEU A 63 3.99 8.25 5.82
C LEU A 63 4.94 9.24 5.17
N GLU A 64 4.44 10.28 4.48
CA GLU A 64 5.23 11.36 3.85
C GLU A 64 6.37 10.85 2.93
N VAL A 65 6.12 9.78 2.15
CA VAL A 65 7.09 9.16 1.24
C VAL A 65 6.53 8.94 -0.18
N PRO A 66 6.15 10.00 -0.91
CA PRO A 66 5.45 9.89 -2.19
C PRO A 66 6.23 9.13 -3.28
N HIS A 67 7.57 9.12 -3.22
CA HIS A 67 8.43 8.39 -4.16
C HIS A 67 8.62 6.90 -3.81
N PHE A 68 8.01 6.45 -2.71
CA PHE A 68 8.01 5.06 -2.26
C PHE A 68 6.60 4.44 -2.31
N HIS A 69 5.60 5.12 -2.89
CA HIS A 69 4.24 4.59 -3.03
C HIS A 69 4.16 3.37 -3.95
N HIS A 70 5.16 3.16 -4.83
CA HIS A 70 5.28 1.91 -5.60
C HIS A 70 5.42 0.66 -4.70
N GLU A 71 5.87 0.82 -3.45
CA GLU A 71 5.88 -0.26 -2.47
C GLU A 71 4.48 -0.64 -2.03
N LEU A 72 3.63 0.35 -1.71
CA LEU A 72 2.23 0.10 -1.37
C LEU A 72 1.51 -0.66 -2.50
N VAL A 73 1.74 -0.26 -3.75
CA VAL A 73 1.13 -0.91 -4.92
C VAL A 73 1.63 -2.34 -5.06
N TYR A 74 2.94 -2.57 -4.92
CA TYR A 74 3.53 -3.91 -4.94
C TYR A 74 2.93 -4.80 -3.84
N GLU A 75 2.94 -4.35 -2.59
CA GLU A 75 2.41 -5.09 -1.43
C GLU A 75 0.90 -5.35 -1.57
N ALA A 76 0.13 -4.40 -2.10
CA ALA A 76 -1.29 -4.55 -2.35
C ALA A 76 -1.58 -5.67 -3.37
N VAL A 77 -0.82 -5.71 -4.46
CA VAL A 77 -0.96 -6.75 -5.49
C VAL A 77 -0.54 -8.10 -4.94
N VAL A 78 0.62 -8.21 -4.29
CA VAL A 78 1.10 -9.46 -3.68
C VAL A 78 0.11 -10.01 -2.67
N MET A 79 -0.45 -9.15 -1.81
CA MET A 79 -1.48 -9.54 -0.84
C MET A 79 -2.75 -10.10 -1.50
N VAL A 80 -3.10 -9.63 -2.69
CA VAL A 80 -4.20 -10.19 -3.49
C VAL A 80 -3.82 -11.57 -4.06
N LEU A 81 -2.59 -11.74 -4.53
CA LEU A 81 -2.12 -13.01 -5.09
C LEU A 81 -2.03 -14.12 -4.02
N GLU A 82 -1.56 -13.78 -2.82
CA GLU A 82 -1.47 -14.70 -1.69
C GLU A 82 -2.82 -14.94 -0.99
N GLY A 83 -3.79 -14.04 -1.23
CA GLY A 83 -5.11 -14.07 -0.63
C GLY A 83 -6.02 -15.17 -1.19
N SER A 84 -7.10 -15.46 -0.45
CA SER A 84 -8.15 -16.37 -0.90
C SER A 84 -9.48 -15.63 -1.08
N GLY A 85 -10.14 -15.89 -2.20
CA GLY A 85 -11.49 -15.38 -2.50
C GLY A 85 -11.53 -14.03 -3.23
N GLU A 86 -12.73 -13.70 -3.73
CA GLU A 86 -12.95 -12.51 -4.58
C GLU A 86 -13.07 -11.19 -3.79
N GLY A 87 -13.40 -11.27 -2.50
CA GLY A 87 -13.60 -10.09 -1.64
C GLY A 87 -12.35 -9.19 -1.58
N PRO A 88 -11.18 -9.71 -1.17
CA PRO A 88 -9.94 -8.93 -1.12
C PRO A 88 -9.54 -8.34 -2.48
N VAL A 89 -9.77 -9.05 -3.58
CA VAL A 89 -9.50 -8.55 -4.95
C VAL A 89 -10.32 -7.28 -5.21
N ALA A 90 -11.63 -7.34 -5.01
CA ALA A 90 -12.53 -6.22 -5.28
C ALA A 90 -12.24 -5.00 -4.37
N MET A 91 -11.91 -5.26 -3.10
CA MET A 91 -11.52 -4.20 -2.16
C MET A 91 -10.21 -3.55 -2.62
N MET A 92 -9.18 -4.33 -2.95
CA MET A 92 -7.89 -3.77 -3.35
C MET A 92 -7.97 -2.97 -4.66
N VAL A 93 -8.75 -3.45 -5.64
CA VAL A 93 -9.05 -2.69 -6.86
C VAL A 93 -9.75 -1.36 -6.53
N THR A 94 -10.67 -1.37 -5.56
CA THR A 94 -11.37 -0.15 -5.12
C THR A 94 -10.40 0.84 -4.48
N LEU A 95 -9.52 0.38 -3.58
CA LEU A 95 -8.50 1.23 -2.97
C LEU A 95 -7.56 1.83 -4.03
N LEU A 96 -6.98 1.00 -4.90
CA LEU A 96 -6.06 1.46 -5.96
C LEU A 96 -6.72 2.47 -6.90
N LYS A 97 -8.01 2.27 -7.22
CA LYS A 97 -8.79 3.23 -8.02
C LYS A 97 -8.90 4.59 -7.33
N VAL A 98 -9.26 4.60 -6.05
CA VAL A 98 -9.39 5.87 -5.30
C VAL A 98 -8.02 6.56 -5.20
N LEU A 99 -6.97 5.82 -4.85
CA LEU A 99 -5.61 6.37 -4.77
C LEU A 99 -5.10 6.96 -6.10
N TRP A 100 -5.51 6.38 -7.22
CA TRP A 100 -5.25 6.90 -8.56
C TRP A 100 -6.08 8.16 -8.87
N GLU A 101 -7.40 8.11 -8.65
CA GLU A 101 -8.32 9.21 -8.96
C GLU A 101 -8.05 10.46 -8.10
N THR A 102 -7.60 10.29 -6.86
CA THR A 102 -7.17 11.40 -6.00
C THR A 102 -5.77 11.92 -6.32
N GLY A 103 -5.03 11.22 -7.20
CA GLY A 103 -3.64 11.54 -7.54
C GLY A 103 -2.65 11.28 -6.41
N LEU A 104 -3.06 10.61 -5.33
CA LEU A 104 -2.20 10.28 -4.19
C LEU A 104 -1.12 9.27 -4.59
N VAL A 105 -1.47 8.31 -5.46
CA VAL A 105 -0.50 7.45 -6.15
C VAL A 105 -0.38 7.92 -7.59
N THR A 106 0.81 8.39 -7.96
CA THR A 106 1.06 8.90 -9.32
C THR A 106 1.15 7.76 -10.33
N LEU A 107 1.01 8.09 -11.62
CA LEU A 107 1.14 7.12 -12.71
C LEU A 107 2.48 6.37 -12.67
N ASP A 108 3.58 7.08 -12.38
CA ASP A 108 4.91 6.49 -12.22
C ASP A 108 4.94 5.45 -11.09
N GLN A 109 4.40 5.81 -9.92
CA GLN A 109 4.40 4.93 -8.76
C GLN A 109 3.49 3.71 -8.96
N MET A 110 2.33 3.91 -9.60
CA MET A 110 1.43 2.82 -9.98
C MET A 110 2.11 1.85 -10.94
N ASN A 111 2.69 2.36 -12.04
CA ASN A 111 3.38 1.54 -13.03
C ASN A 111 4.54 0.76 -12.41
N ARG A 112 5.39 1.42 -11.61
CA ARG A 112 6.53 0.79 -10.95
C ARG A 112 6.11 -0.32 -9.99
N GLY A 113 5.00 -0.15 -9.28
CA GLY A 113 4.47 -1.19 -8.39
C GLY A 113 4.08 -2.47 -9.12
N PHE A 114 3.28 -2.33 -10.19
CA PHE A 114 2.90 -3.47 -11.04
C PHE A 114 4.09 -4.11 -11.75
N GLN A 115 5.00 -3.31 -12.31
CA GLN A 115 6.19 -3.82 -13.00
C GLN A 115 7.07 -4.68 -12.11
N ARG A 116 7.26 -4.29 -10.84
CA ARG A 116 7.98 -5.11 -9.87
C ARG A 116 7.34 -6.48 -9.66
N VAL A 117 6.01 -6.53 -9.57
CA VAL A 117 5.28 -7.80 -9.48
C VAL A 117 5.49 -8.64 -10.75
N TYR A 118 5.51 -8.01 -11.92
CA TYR A 118 5.75 -8.73 -13.18
C TYR A 118 7.14 -9.34 -13.24
N GLU A 119 8.16 -8.61 -12.76
CA GLU A 119 9.54 -9.07 -12.69
C GLU A 119 9.72 -10.23 -11.70
N GLU A 120 9.01 -10.19 -10.56
CA GLU A 120 9.11 -11.18 -9.48
C GLU A 120 8.06 -12.32 -9.60
N LEU A 121 7.19 -12.29 -10.61
CA LEU A 121 6.08 -13.24 -10.76
C LEU A 121 6.53 -14.70 -10.80
N GLY A 122 7.69 -14.96 -11.38
CA GLY A 122 8.29 -16.29 -11.44
C GLY A 122 8.57 -16.86 -10.05
N ASP A 123 9.13 -16.03 -9.16
CA ASP A 123 9.45 -16.41 -7.78
C ASP A 123 8.17 -16.49 -6.93
N ILE A 124 7.26 -15.52 -7.07
CA ILE A 124 5.94 -15.55 -6.40
C ILE A 124 5.16 -16.83 -6.75
N SER A 125 5.29 -17.32 -7.98
CA SER A 125 4.61 -18.53 -8.43
C SER A 125 5.12 -19.83 -7.80
N LEU A 126 6.31 -19.80 -7.18
CA LEU A 126 6.83 -20.94 -6.40
C LEU A 126 6.01 -21.15 -5.12
N ASP A 127 5.58 -20.06 -4.50
CA ASP A 127 4.76 -20.09 -3.28
C ASP A 127 3.26 -20.12 -3.60
N VAL A 128 2.84 -19.47 -4.70
CA VAL A 128 1.45 -19.35 -5.12
C VAL A 128 1.26 -19.92 -6.54
N PRO A 129 0.87 -21.21 -6.70
CA PRO A 129 0.78 -21.86 -8.01
C PRO A 129 -0.19 -21.21 -9.01
N LEU A 130 -1.16 -20.43 -8.50
CA LEU A 130 -2.16 -19.73 -9.31
C LEU A 130 -1.82 -18.26 -9.57
N ALA A 131 -0.64 -17.78 -9.16
CA ALA A 131 -0.26 -16.37 -9.21
C ALA A 131 -0.46 -15.72 -10.60
N HIS A 132 -0.05 -16.40 -11.67
CA HIS A 132 -0.23 -15.90 -13.04
C HIS A 132 -1.71 -15.62 -13.37
N SER A 133 -2.59 -16.58 -13.10
CA SER A 133 -4.03 -16.44 -13.39
C SER A 133 -4.72 -15.38 -12.52
N LEU A 134 -4.29 -15.25 -11.27
CA LEU A 134 -4.81 -14.23 -10.35
C LEU A 134 -4.33 -12.84 -10.76
N LEU A 135 -3.07 -12.72 -11.17
CA LEU A 135 -2.48 -11.48 -11.65
C LEU A 135 -3.15 -11.01 -12.94
N GLU A 136 -3.29 -11.87 -13.95
CA GLU A 136 -3.98 -11.54 -15.20
C GLU A 136 -5.39 -11.00 -14.92
N ARG A 137 -6.16 -11.68 -14.06
CA ARG A 137 -7.50 -11.24 -13.67
C ARG A 137 -7.49 -9.89 -12.96
N LEU A 138 -6.56 -9.68 -12.02
CA LEU A 138 -6.45 -8.42 -11.29
C LEU A 138 -6.10 -7.26 -12.24
N VAL A 139 -5.17 -7.50 -13.16
CA VAL A 139 -4.71 -6.54 -14.16
C VAL A 139 -5.85 -6.15 -15.11
N GLU A 140 -6.63 -7.11 -15.61
CA GLU A 140 -7.81 -6.82 -16.43
C GLU A 140 -8.86 -6.01 -15.66
N LEU A 141 -9.17 -6.37 -14.41
CA LEU A 141 -10.07 -5.58 -13.57
C LEU A 141 -9.57 -4.14 -13.34
N CYS A 142 -8.26 -3.96 -13.14
CA CYS A 142 -7.68 -2.63 -12.99
C CYS A 142 -7.74 -1.82 -14.28
N PHE A 143 -7.53 -2.47 -15.43
CA PHE A 143 -7.64 -1.85 -16.74
C PHE A 143 -9.07 -1.41 -17.05
N ASP A 144 -10.05 -2.30 -16.84
CA ASP A 144 -11.48 -2.01 -17.03
C ASP A 144 -11.97 -0.85 -16.14
N ARG A 145 -11.37 -0.70 -14.96
CA ARG A 145 -11.67 0.39 -14.01
C ARG A 145 -10.91 1.68 -14.28
N GLY A 146 -10.05 1.70 -15.30
CA GLY A 146 -9.25 2.87 -15.70
C GLY A 146 -8.11 3.21 -14.74
N ILE A 147 -7.66 2.24 -13.93
CA ILE A 147 -6.59 2.43 -12.93
C ILE A 147 -5.22 2.40 -13.61
N ILE A 148 -5.05 1.52 -14.61
CA ILE A 148 -3.79 1.30 -15.31
C ILE A 148 -3.92 1.55 -16.81
N THR A 149 -2.79 1.84 -17.45
CA THR A 149 -2.75 2.08 -18.89
C THR A 149 -2.83 0.77 -19.68
N ARG A 150 -3.26 0.86 -20.94
CA ARG A 150 -3.21 -0.27 -21.88
C ARG A 150 -1.80 -0.86 -22.00
N ALA A 151 -0.78 0.00 -22.04
CA ALA A 151 0.61 -0.44 -22.16
C ALA A 151 1.05 -1.30 -20.96
N LEU A 152 0.63 -0.93 -19.74
CA LEU A 152 0.93 -1.72 -18.54
C LEU A 152 0.17 -3.06 -18.56
N ARG A 153 -1.10 -3.04 -18.94
CA ARG A 153 -1.94 -4.24 -19.11
C ARG A 153 -1.31 -5.22 -20.10
N ASP A 154 -0.92 -4.72 -21.28
CA ASP A 154 -0.33 -5.52 -22.35
C ASP A 154 1.07 -6.09 -21.98
N ALA A 155 1.73 -5.51 -20.98
CA ALA A 155 3.03 -5.96 -20.47
C ALA A 155 2.92 -7.06 -19.39
N CYS A 156 1.72 -7.42 -18.95
CA CYS A 156 1.51 -8.47 -17.97
C CYS A 156 2.06 -9.82 -18.51
N PRO A 157 2.95 -10.51 -17.78
CA PRO A 157 3.49 -11.78 -18.23
C PRO A 157 2.39 -12.84 -18.33
N ALA A 158 2.26 -13.43 -19.52
CA ALA A 158 1.43 -14.62 -19.72
C ALA A 158 2.18 -15.87 -19.24
N ARG A 159 1.42 -16.87 -18.80
CA ARG A 159 1.96 -18.18 -18.39
C ARG A 159 2.51 -19.00 -19.57
#